data_AF-A0A2A5JCY6-F1
#
_entry.id   AF-A0A2A5JCY6-F1
#
_cell.length_a   1.000
_cell.length_b   1.000
_cell.length_c   1.000
_cell.angle_alpha   90.00
_cell.angle_beta   90.00
_cell.angle_gamma   90.00
#
_symmetry.space_group_name_H-M   'P 1'
#
loop_
_entity.id
_entity.type
_entity.pdbx_description
1 polymer ?
#
loop_
_entity_poly.entity_id
_entity_poly.type
_entity_poly.pdbx_seq_one_letter_code
_entity_poly.pdbx_strand_id
1 'polypeptide(L)'
;MSAHTAVIHVRGEIDLMSANAFRDFLTYHVAADRTLVVDLSELEFMGTCGLSVLSVLSTRSRDVGGTLALVCARPVQRLLKAAGQESMFACYESLDHAIGLEETRRFPA
;
A
#
# COMPACT_ATOMS: atom_id res chain seq x y z
N MET A 1 8.86 16.27 15.71
CA MET A 1 9.12 14.83 15.57
C MET A 1 9.34 14.55 14.10
N SER A 2 10.48 13.99 13.70
CA SER A 2 10.66 13.56 12.30
C SER A 2 9.82 12.31 12.08
N ALA A 3 8.84 12.39 11.19
CA ALA A 3 8.13 11.21 10.71
C ALA A 3 9.17 10.24 10.13
N HIS A 4 9.18 9.00 10.62
CA HIS A 4 10.09 7.98 10.11
C HIS A 4 9.39 7.26 8.96
N THR A 5 9.98 7.29 7.77
CA THR A 5 9.41 6.61 6.59
C THR A 5 10.16 5.31 6.35
N ALA A 6 9.41 4.22 6.23
CA ALA A 6 9.92 2.92 5.79
C ALA A 6 9.33 2.62 4.41
N VAL A 7 10.19 2.24 3.46
CA VAL A 7 9.79 1.87 2.10
C VAL A 7 10.00 0.38 1.90
N ILE A 8 8.98 -0.31 1.42
CA ILE A 8 9.03 -1.74 1.08
C ILE A 8 8.73 -1.87 -0.41
N HIS A 9 9.71 -2.37 -1.16
CA HIS A 9 9.54 -2.68 -2.58
C HIS A 9 9.03 -4.11 -2.74
N VAL A 10 7.97 -4.26 -3.54
CA VAL A 10 7.33 -5.55 -3.81
C VAL A 10 7.40 -5.82 -5.31
N ARG A 11 7.83 -7.03 -5.69
CA ARG A 11 8.05 -7.44 -7.07
C ARG A 11 7.40 -8.79 -7.34
N GLY A 12 7.07 -9.05 -8.60
CA GLY A 12 6.47 -10.32 -9.04
C GLY A 12 4.96 -10.33 -8.86
N GLU A 13 4.44 -11.34 -8.16
CA GLU A 13 3.00 -11.60 -8.08
C GLU A 13 2.51 -11.78 -6.63
N ILE A 14 1.34 -11.21 -6.34
CA ILE A 14 0.60 -11.46 -5.09
C ILE A 14 -0.64 -12.29 -5.39
N ASP A 15 -0.66 -13.53 -4.92
CA ASP A 15 -1.76 -14.48 -5.09
C ASP A 15 -2.13 -15.15 -3.74
N LEU A 16 -2.98 -16.18 -3.79
CA LEU A 16 -3.42 -16.90 -2.59
C LEU A 16 -2.27 -17.57 -1.83
N MET A 17 -1.21 -17.98 -2.53
CA MET A 17 -0.05 -18.65 -1.93
C MET A 17 0.89 -17.64 -1.27
N SER A 18 1.09 -16.48 -1.89
CA SER A 18 1.99 -15.44 -1.35
C SER A 18 1.32 -14.45 -0.39
N ALA A 19 -0.02 -14.37 -0.35
CA ALA A 19 -0.76 -13.39 0.46
C ALA A 19 -0.42 -13.45 1.97
N ASN A 20 -0.24 -14.64 2.55
CA ASN A 20 0.11 -14.76 3.97
C ASN A 20 1.52 -14.23 4.25
N ALA A 21 2.50 -14.60 3.44
CA ALA A 21 3.87 -14.11 3.59
C ALA A 21 3.94 -12.59 3.40
N PHE A 22 3.21 -12.06 2.42
CA PHE A 22 3.08 -10.63 2.17
C PHE A 22 2.49 -9.90 3.38
N ARG A 23 1.39 -10.40 3.95
CA ARG A 23 0.78 -9.85 5.16
C ARG A 23 1.74 -9.82 6.33
N ASP A 24 2.38 -10.96 6.60
CA ASP A 24 3.21 -11.12 7.80
C ASP A 24 4.42 -10.20 7.73
N PHE A 25 5.05 -10.10 6.55
CA PHE A 25 6.16 -9.18 6.31
C PHE A 25 5.73 -7.72 6.52
N LEU A 26 4.67 -7.26 5.87
CA LEU A 26 4.22 -5.87 6.00
C LEU A 26 3.77 -5.54 7.44
N THR A 27 3.12 -6.47 8.12
CA THR A 27 2.64 -6.28 9.50
C THR A 27 3.79 -6.02 10.45
N TYR A 28 4.93 -6.69 10.27
CA TYR A 28 6.12 -6.50 11.09
C TYR A 28 6.65 -5.05 11.05
N HIS A 29 6.41 -4.34 9.95
CA HIS A 29 6.90 -2.98 9.75
C HIS A 29 5.93 -1.87 10.19
N VAL A 30 4.70 -2.22 10.55
CA VAL A 30 3.71 -1.28 11.09
C VAL A 30 4.17 -0.79 12.47
N ALA A 31 4.23 0.53 12.63
CA ALA A 31 4.65 1.17 13.88
C ALA A 31 3.97 2.54 14.04
N ALA A 32 3.89 3.02 15.29
CA ALA A 32 3.45 4.37 15.60
C ALA A 32 4.39 5.42 15.00
N ASP A 33 3.85 6.59 14.63
CA ASP A 33 4.60 7.73 14.07
C ASP A 33 5.45 7.38 12.82
N ARG A 34 5.12 6.29 12.14
CA ARG A 34 5.79 5.80 10.93
C ARG A 34 4.87 5.83 9.73
N THR A 35 5.39 6.31 8.61
CA THR A 35 4.77 6.11 7.30
C THR A 35 5.38 4.86 6.67
N LEU A 36 4.55 3.85 6.44
CA LEU A 36 4.90 2.68 5.66
C LEU A 36 4.49 2.92 4.21
N VAL A 37 5.47 3.08 3.32
CA VAL A 37 5.25 3.14 1.88
C VAL A 37 5.45 1.75 1.30
N VAL A 38 4.42 1.20 0.67
CA VAL A 38 4.51 -0.08 -0.06
C VAL A 38 4.56 0.25 -1.55
N ASP A 39 5.73 0.06 -2.12
CA ASP A 39 5.97 0.27 -3.54
C ASP A 39 5.60 -1.00 -4.33
N LEU A 40 4.46 -0.91 -5.01
CA LEU A 40 3.88 -1.96 -5.85
C LEU A 40 4.08 -1.66 -7.34
N SER A 41 5.01 -0.76 -7.69
CA SER A 41 5.27 -0.35 -9.08
C SER A 41 5.78 -1.50 -9.97
N GLU A 42 6.45 -2.48 -9.38
CA GLU A 42 7.03 -3.65 -10.05
C GLU A 42 6.18 -4.93 -9.87
N LEU A 43 4.93 -4.81 -9.43
CA LEU A 43 4.01 -5.95 -9.44
C LEU A 43 3.43 -6.21 -10.83
N GLU A 44 3.51 -7.46 -11.25
CA GLU A 44 2.95 -7.97 -12.49
C GLU A 44 1.47 -8.39 -12.30
N PHE A 45 1.15 -8.88 -11.10
CA PHE A 45 -0.20 -9.32 -10.73
C PHE A 45 -0.48 -9.13 -9.23
N MET A 46 -1.74 -8.82 -8.90
CA MET A 46 -2.27 -8.92 -7.55
C MET A 46 -3.70 -9.48 -7.60
N GLY A 47 -3.95 -10.56 -6.87
CA GLY A 47 -5.28 -11.09 -6.63
C GLY A 47 -6.04 -10.31 -5.55
N THR A 48 -7.35 -10.54 -5.43
CA THR A 48 -8.19 -9.89 -4.41
C THR A 48 -7.73 -10.14 -2.97
N CYS A 49 -7.04 -11.26 -2.72
CA CYS A 49 -6.40 -11.53 -1.43
C CYS A 49 -5.39 -10.44 -1.03
N GLY A 50 -4.66 -9.86 -1.99
CA GLY A 50 -3.76 -8.73 -1.74
C GLY A 50 -4.49 -7.49 -1.25
N LEU A 51 -5.68 -7.19 -1.80
CA LEU A 51 -6.52 -6.08 -1.32
C LEU A 51 -6.95 -6.27 0.13
N SER A 52 -7.34 -7.49 0.51
CA SER A 52 -7.70 -7.80 1.89
C SER A 52 -6.53 -7.56 2.84
N VAL A 53 -5.31 -7.93 2.44
CA VAL A 53 -4.09 -7.66 3.22
C VAL A 53 -3.86 -6.15 3.38
N LEU A 54 -3.93 -5.39 2.28
CA LEU A 54 -3.76 -3.94 2.32
C LEU A 54 -4.81 -3.24 3.18
N SER A 55 -6.07 -3.70 3.13
CA SER A 55 -7.16 -3.15 3.95
C SER A 55 -6.92 -3.35 5.44
N VAL A 56 -6.48 -4.55 5.84
CA VAL A 56 -6.11 -4.85 7.23
C VAL A 56 -4.93 -3.99 7.68
N LEU A 57 -3.90 -3.82 6.83
CA LEU A 57 -2.74 -2.99 7.16
C LEU A 57 -3.06 -1.51 7.26
N SER A 58 -3.94 -0.99 6.41
CA SER A 58 -4.42 0.40 6.49
C SER A 58 -5.10 0.66 7.84
N THR A 59 -5.91 -0.29 8.30
CA THR A 59 -6.56 -0.22 9.61
C THR A 59 -5.53 -0.29 10.74
N ARG A 60 -4.65 -1.30 10.74
CA ARG A 60 -3.61 -1.45 11.76
C ARG A 60 -2.67 -0.25 11.86
N SER A 61 -2.27 0.31 10.72
CA SER A 61 -1.38 1.47 10.69
C SER A 61 -2.04 2.67 11.37
N ARG A 62 -3.31 2.93 11.04
CA ARG A 62 -4.09 3.99 11.67
C ARG A 62 -4.30 3.75 13.18
N ASP A 63 -4.59 2.52 13.58
CA ASP A 63 -4.83 2.17 14.99
C ASP A 63 -3.62 2.43 15.88
N VAL A 64 -2.40 2.30 15.34
CA VAL A 64 -1.16 2.61 16.06
C VAL A 64 -0.68 4.05 15.88
N GLY A 65 -1.43 4.91 15.16
CA GLY A 65 -1.01 6.28 14.85
C GLY A 65 0.05 6.39 13.76
N GLY A 66 0.26 5.34 12.96
CA GLY A 66 1.06 5.35 11.74
C GLY A 66 0.23 5.63 10.49
N THR A 67 0.88 5.61 9.32
CA THR A 67 0.26 5.84 8.01
C THR A 67 0.69 4.77 7.02
N LEU A 68 -0.22 4.36 6.12
CA LEU A 68 0.07 3.50 4.98
C LEU A 68 -0.11 4.29 3.68
N ALA A 69 0.90 4.26 2.82
CA ALA A 69 0.87 4.83 1.47
C ALA A 69 1.28 3.75 0.45
N LEU A 70 0.70 3.79 -0.75
CA LEU A 70 0.97 2.83 -1.80
C LEU A 70 1.50 3.53 -3.04
N VAL A 71 2.53 2.97 -3.69
CA VAL A 71 2.85 3.32 -5.09
C VAL A 71 2.20 2.26 -5.95
N CYS A 72 1.20 2.62 -6.75
CA CYS A 72 0.33 1.64 -7.40
C CYS A 72 0.63 1.52 -8.90
N ALA A 73 1.06 0.34 -9.35
CA ALA A 73 1.12 0.01 -10.77
C ALA A 73 -0.27 -0.22 -11.38
N ARG A 74 -0.32 -0.28 -12.72
CA ARG A 74 -1.56 -0.52 -13.48
C ARG A 74 -2.35 -1.77 -13.04
N PRO A 75 -1.75 -2.93 -12.71
CA PRO A 75 -2.51 -4.09 -12.24
C PRO A 75 -3.27 -3.81 -10.94
N VAL A 76 -2.61 -3.15 -9.99
CA VAL A 76 -3.20 -2.79 -8.69
C VAL A 76 -4.32 -1.76 -8.86
N GLN A 77 -4.10 -0.72 -9.69
CA GLN A 77 -5.12 0.29 -9.99
C GLN A 77 -6.37 -0.34 -10.63
N ARG A 78 -6.19 -1.26 -11.58
CA ARG A 78 -7.30 -1.99 -12.21
C ARG A 78 -8.08 -2.84 -11.22
N LEU A 79 -7.37 -3.52 -10.33
CA LEU A 79 -7.97 -4.33 -9.28
C LEU A 79 -8.79 -3.47 -8.31
N LEU A 80 -8.25 -2.33 -7.87
CA LEU A 80 -8.97 -1.37 -7.03
C LEU A 80 -10.23 -0.84 -7.70
N LYS A 81 -10.13 -0.48 -8.99
CA LYS A 81 -11.28 -0.04 -9.80
C LYS A 81 -12.34 -1.12 -9.96
N ALA A 82 -11.92 -2.36 -10.22
CA ALA A 82 -12.84 -3.49 -10.32
C ALA A 82 -13.55 -3.78 -8.97
N ALA A 83 -12.87 -3.53 -7.86
CA ALA A 83 -13.40 -3.73 -6.51
C ALA A 83 -14.21 -2.53 -5.96
N GLY A 84 -14.21 -1.38 -6.65
CA GLY A 84 -14.81 -0.14 -6.14
C GLY A 84 -14.11 0.42 -4.90
N GLN A 85 -12.80 0.18 -4.76
CA GLN A 85 -11.99 0.53 -3.58
C GLN A 85 -10.93 1.61 -3.85
N GLU A 86 -11.04 2.36 -4.94
CA GLU A 86 -10.07 3.38 -5.35
C GLU A 86 -9.84 4.46 -4.28
N SER A 87 -10.87 4.75 -3.47
CA SER A 87 -10.81 5.78 -2.43
C SER A 87 -10.32 5.27 -1.07
N MET A 88 -10.14 3.96 -0.90
CA MET A 88 -9.71 3.37 0.39
C MET A 88 -8.22 3.52 0.66
N PHE A 89 -7.41 3.76 -0.38
CA PHE A 89 -5.96 3.81 -0.26
C PHE A 89 -5.40 5.10 -0.86
N ALA A 90 -4.36 5.63 -0.24
CA ALA A 90 -3.53 6.65 -0.86
C ALA A 90 -2.58 5.98 -1.87
N CYS A 91 -3.03 5.84 -3.12
CA CYS A 91 -2.21 5.36 -4.23
C CYS A 91 -1.55 6.55 -4.93
N TYR A 92 -0.22 6.50 -5.06
CA TYR A 92 0.62 7.47 -5.74
C TYR A 92 1.21 6.90 -7.01
N GLU A 93 1.59 7.77 -7.94
CA GLU A 93 2.21 7.41 -9.23
C GLU A 93 3.70 7.10 -9.11
N SER A 94 4.37 7.61 -8.07
CA SER A 94 5.79 7.38 -7.82
C SER A 94 6.12 7.35 -6.33
N LEU A 95 7.30 6.80 -6.00
CA LEU A 95 7.82 6.81 -4.65
C LEU A 95 8.05 8.25 -4.14
N ASP A 96 8.58 9.13 -4.98
CA ASP A 96 8.84 10.53 -4.61
C ASP A 96 7.55 11.24 -4.15
N HIS A 97 6.42 10.99 -4.82
CA HIS A 97 5.13 11.51 -4.39
C HIS A 97 4.64 10.88 -3.07
N ALA A 98 4.89 9.58 -2.87
CA ALA A 98 4.48 8.87 -1.66
C ALA A 98 5.29 9.30 -0.41
N ILE A 99 6.60 9.56 -0.57
CA ILE A 99 7.48 10.01 0.53
C ILE A 99 7.38 11.52 0.78
N GLY A 100 7.09 12.30 -0.26
CA GLY A 100 7.01 13.77 -0.19
C GLY A 100 5.79 14.28 0.58
N LEU A 101 4.73 13.47 0.74
CA LEU A 101 3.44 13.84 1.35
C LEU A 101 2.93 15.24 0.92
N GLU A 102 3.31 15.72 -0.27
CA GLU A 102 2.70 16.89 -0.89
C GLU A 102 1.33 16.44 -1.42
N GLU A 103 0.29 17.08 -0.89
CA GLU A 103 -1.12 16.99 -1.23
C GLU A 103 -1.55 15.73 -2.00
N THR A 104 -2.14 14.80 -1.26
CA THR A 104 -2.95 13.66 -1.73
C THR A 104 -3.60 13.91 -3.09
N ARG A 105 -2.92 13.60 -4.19
CA ARG A 105 -3.57 13.43 -5.49
C ARG A 105 -4.29 12.08 -5.44
N ARG A 106 -5.51 12.11 -4.92
CA ARG A 106 -6.49 11.05 -5.14
C ARG A 106 -6.65 10.89 -6.65
N PHE A 107 -6.65 9.64 -7.14
CA PHE A 107 -7.02 9.34 -8.51
C PHE A 107 -8.33 10.06 -8.85
N PRO A 108 -8.44 10.73 -10.02
CA PRO A 108 -9.74 11.08 -10.54
C PRO A 108 -10.49 9.76 -10.82
N ALA A 109 -11.73 9.69 -10.35
CA ALA A 109 -12.65 8.57 -10.61
C ALA A 109 -12.80 8.29 -12.13
#